data_AF-A0A2Z6LUA0-F1
#
_entry.id   AF-A0A2Z6LUA0-F1
#
_cell.length_a   1.000
_cell.length_b   1.000
_cell.length_c   1.000
_cell.angle_alpha   90.00
_cell.angle_beta   90.00
_cell.angle_gamma   90.00
#
_symmetry.space_group_name_H-M   'P 1'
#
loop_
_entity.id
_entity.type
_entity.pdbx_description
1 polymer ?
#
loop_
_entity_poly.entity_id
_entity_poly.type
_entity_poly.pdbx_seq_one_letter_code
_entity_poly.pdbx_strand_id
1 'polypeptide(L)'
;MDKNPHSEIQLPPGFRFHPSDAELIVHYLRNKVNSSPLPASFIAEIDLYKYNPWELPSKSLFGEEEWYFFTPRDRKYPKGLRPNRAAGAAG
;
A
#
# COMPACT_ATOMS: atom_id res chain seq x y z
N MET A 1 -4.81 24.37 -4.40
CA MET A 1 -5.75 23.42 -3.79
C MET A 1 -4.95 22.24 -3.29
N ASP A 2 -4.57 22.28 -2.01
CA ASP A 2 -3.89 21.17 -1.37
C ASP A 2 -4.93 20.08 -1.14
N LYS A 3 -4.95 19.04 -1.99
CA LYS A 3 -5.70 17.83 -1.70
C LYS A 3 -5.04 17.20 -0.48
N ASN A 4 -5.65 17.38 0.69
CA ASN A 4 -5.36 16.55 1.84
C ASN A 4 -5.49 15.09 1.38
N PRO A 5 -4.44 14.26 1.38
CA PRO A 5 -4.53 12.87 0.91
C PRO A 5 -5.48 12.03 1.77
N HIS A 6 -5.89 12.55 2.93
CA HIS A 6 -6.94 12.01 3.79
C HIS A 6 -8.36 12.46 3.42
N SER A 7 -8.57 13.13 2.29
CA SER A 7 -9.91 13.49 1.79
C SER A 7 -10.64 12.24 1.29
N GLU A 8 -11.13 11.47 2.27
CA GLU A 8 -12.47 10.90 2.35
C GLU A 8 -12.95 10.08 1.15
N ILE A 9 -12.50 8.83 1.08
CA ILE A 9 -13.34 7.80 0.47
C ILE A 9 -14.52 7.56 1.42
N GLN A 10 -15.59 8.34 1.26
CA GLN A 10 -16.84 8.14 1.99
C GLN A 10 -17.56 6.93 1.41
N LEU A 11 -17.40 5.78 2.06
CA LEU A 11 -18.19 4.60 1.74
C LEU A 11 -19.51 4.65 2.50
N PRO A 12 -20.63 4.17 1.90
CA PRO A 12 -21.85 3.96 2.65
C PRO A 12 -21.61 3.00 3.83
N PRO A 13 -22.39 3.10 4.92
CA PRO A 13 -22.26 2.20 6.06
C PRO A 13 -22.28 0.72 5.62
N GLY A 14 -21.33 -0.07 6.15
CA GLY A 14 -21.18 -1.49 5.84
C GLY A 14 -20.32 -1.81 4.62
N PHE A 15 -19.96 -0.82 3.80
CA PHE A 15 -19.00 -1.01 2.71
C PHE A 15 -17.57 -0.88 3.22
N ARG A 16 -16.73 -1.81 2.77
CA ARG A 16 -15.31 -1.84 3.09
C ARG A 16 -14.51 -2.15 1.85
N PHE A 17 -13.25 -1.71 1.85
CA PHE A 17 -12.28 -2.21 0.89
C PHE A 17 -11.91 -3.64 1.27
N HIS A 18 -12.44 -4.61 0.54
CA HIS A 18 -12.20 -6.04 0.77
C HIS A 18 -11.98 -6.76 -0.58
N PRO A 19 -10.88 -6.45 -1.29
CA PRO A 19 -10.60 -7.00 -2.61
C PRO A 19 -10.17 -8.48 -2.52
N SER A 20 -10.45 -9.24 -3.55
CA SER A 20 -9.84 -10.56 -3.78
C SER A 20 -8.38 -10.43 -4.24
N ASP A 21 -7.60 -11.52 -4.11
CA ASP A 21 -6.23 -11.61 -4.61
C ASP A 21 -6.12 -11.23 -6.09
N ALA A 22 -7.08 -11.69 -6.91
CA ALA A 22 -7.14 -11.39 -8.32
C ALA A 22 -7.33 -9.89 -8.57
N GLU A 23 -8.21 -9.23 -7.81
CA GLU A 23 -8.45 -7.80 -7.94
C GLU A 23 -7.23 -6.98 -7.51
N LEU A 24 -6.58 -7.36 -6.41
CA LEU A 24 -5.32 -6.74 -5.97
C LEU A 24 -4.24 -6.81 -7.05
N ILE A 25 -4.07 -7.96 -7.70
CA ILE A 25 -3.05 -8.14 -8.74
C ILE A 25 -3.42 -7.41 -10.03
N VAL A 26 -4.62 -7.68 -10.56
CA VAL A 26 -5.02 -7.27 -11.91
C VAL A 26 -5.38 -5.80 -11.97
N HIS A 27 -6.10 -5.29 -10.97
CA HIS A 27 -6.65 -3.93 -11.02
C HIS A 27 -5.83 -2.91 -10.23
N TYR A 28 -5.10 -3.33 -9.20
CA TYR A 28 -4.29 -2.42 -8.40
C TYR A 28 -2.81 -2.49 -8.77
N LEU A 29 -2.16 -3.64 -8.55
CA LEU A 29 -0.71 -3.75 -8.74
C LEU A 29 -0.29 -3.61 -10.21
N ARG A 30 -0.95 -4.31 -11.13
CA ARG A 30 -0.65 -4.23 -12.56
C ARG A 30 -0.86 -2.82 -13.11
N ASN A 31 -1.97 -2.17 -12.73
CA ASN A 31 -2.25 -0.80 -13.15
C ASN A 31 -1.20 0.17 -12.59
N LYS A 32 -0.82 0.03 -11.32
CA LYS A 32 0.22 0.85 -10.69
C LYS A 32 1.56 0.74 -11.43
N VAL A 33 1.99 -0.48 -11.78
CA VAL A 33 3.25 -0.71 -12.52
C VAL A 33 3.18 -0.12 -13.94
N ASN A 34 2.02 -0.22 -14.60
CA ASN A 34 1.81 0.32 -15.94
C ASN A 34 1.45 1.81 -15.96
N SER A 35 1.52 2.51 -14.82
CA SER A 35 1.05 3.90 -14.66
C SER A 35 -0.38 4.13 -15.20
N SER A 36 -1.23 3.11 -15.11
CA SER A 36 -2.63 3.15 -15.52
C SER A 36 -3.51 3.60 -14.35
N PRO A 37 -4.70 4.21 -14.61
CA PRO A 37 -5.61 4.61 -13.55
C PRO A 37 -5.99 3.45 -12.61
N LEU A 38 -6.00 3.73 -11.30
CA LEU A 38 -6.50 2.81 -10.29
C LEU A 38 -8.03 2.92 -10.20
N PRO A 39 -8.75 1.83 -9.87
CA PRO A 39 -10.19 1.87 -9.67
C PRO A 39 -10.61 2.88 -8.58
N ALA A 40 -9.81 2.97 -7.52
CA ALA A 40 -9.95 3.92 -6.43
C ALA A 40 -8.62 4.08 -5.67
N SER A 41 -8.47 5.18 -4.94
CA SER A 41 -7.23 5.52 -4.21
C SER A 41 -7.18 4.94 -2.79
N PHE A 42 -7.36 3.62 -2.65
CA PHE A 42 -7.35 2.95 -1.34
C PHE A 42 -5.95 2.61 -0.81
N ILE A 43 -4.96 2.46 -1.70
CA ILE A 43 -3.64 1.91 -1.37
C ILE A 43 -2.61 3.05 -1.29
N ALA A 44 -1.97 3.22 -0.14
CA ALA A 44 -0.96 4.26 0.08
C ALA A 44 0.39 3.87 -0.55
N GLU A 45 1.18 4.86 -0.97
CA GLU A 45 2.55 4.65 -1.43
C GLU A 45 3.54 5.02 -0.32
N ILE A 46 4.26 4.02 0.20
CA ILE A 46 5.28 4.22 1.24
C ILE A 46 6.46 3.29 1.00
N ASP A 47 7.62 3.62 1.57
CA ASP A 47 8.70 2.65 1.73
C ASP A 47 8.44 1.83 3.00
N LEU A 48 7.75 0.70 2.84
CA LEU A 48 7.24 -0.11 3.96
C LEU A 48 8.36 -0.55 4.90
N TYR A 49 9.56 -0.78 4.38
CA TYR A 49 10.69 -1.29 5.15
C TYR A 49 11.36 -0.23 6.05
N LYS A 50 10.99 1.05 5.91
CA LYS A 50 11.47 2.12 6.80
C LYS A 50 10.71 2.23 8.12
N TYR A 51 9.57 1.54 8.25
CA TYR A 51 8.67 1.69 9.39
C TYR A 51 8.55 0.39 10.18
N ASN A 52 8.28 0.53 11.47
CA ASN A 52 7.82 -0.60 12.26
C ASN A 52 6.36 -0.93 11.93
N PRO A 53 5.93 -2.19 12.08
CA PRO A 53 4.55 -2.59 11.76
C PRO A 53 3.47 -1.77 12.46
N TRP A 54 3.69 -1.34 13.71
CA TRP A 54 2.72 -0.53 14.48
C TRP A 54 2.62 0.92 14.01
N GLU A 55 3.57 1.41 13.21
CA GLU A 55 3.50 2.75 12.62
C GLU A 55 2.69 2.76 11.32
N LEU A 56 2.55 1.61 10.66
CA LEU A 56 1.90 1.47 9.36
C LEU A 56 0.41 1.88 9.35
N PRO A 57 -0.43 1.55 10.36
CA PRO A 57 -1.83 1.97 10.36
C PRO A 57 -2.01 3.48 10.16
N SER A 58 -1.17 4.28 10.83
CA SER A 58 -1.19 5.76 10.72
C SER A 58 -0.76 6.30 9.35
N LYS A 59 -0.12 5.46 8.53
CA LYS A 59 0.37 5.79 7.18
C LYS A 59 -0.59 5.32 6.09
N SER A 60 -1.64 4.58 6.44
CA SER A 60 -2.63 4.09 5.49
C SER A 60 -3.58 5.22 5.05
N LEU A 61 -4.19 5.06 3.87
CA LEU A 61 -5.25 5.95 3.39
C LEU A 61 -6.63 5.51 3.90
N PHE A 62 -6.79 4.20 4.13
CA PHE A 62 -8.03 3.55 4.53
C PHE A 62 -7.72 2.20 5.21
N GLY A 63 -8.63 1.71 6.04
CA GLY A 63 -8.54 0.38 6.67
C GLY A 63 -8.64 0.44 8.21
N GLU A 64 -9.33 -0.55 8.77
CA GLU A 64 -9.53 -0.70 10.23
C GLU A 64 -8.68 -1.84 10.79
N GLU A 65 -8.76 -3.02 10.16
CA GLU A 65 -8.06 -4.25 10.58
C GLU A 65 -6.92 -4.64 9.62
N GLU A 66 -7.03 -4.22 8.36
CA GLU A 66 -6.07 -4.50 7.30
C GLU A 66 -5.70 -3.20 6.57
N TRP A 67 -4.42 -3.09 6.20
CA TRP A 67 -3.89 -1.92 5.51
C TRP A 67 -3.09 -2.33 4.29
N TYR A 68 -3.29 -1.61 3.20
CA TYR A 68 -2.72 -1.91 1.89
C TYR A 68 -1.73 -0.83 1.48
N PHE A 69 -0.54 -1.27 1.04
CA PHE A 69 0.54 -0.37 0.63
C PHE A 69 1.19 -0.82 -0.67
N PHE A 70 1.49 0.15 -1.53
CA PHE A 70 2.52 0.00 -2.55
C PHE A 70 3.86 0.36 -1.94
N THR A 71 4.84 -0.54 -2.07
CA THR A 71 6.21 -0.33 -1.62
C THR A 71 7.20 -0.61 -2.74
N PRO A 72 8.31 0.13 -2.84
CA PRO A 72 9.43 -0.25 -3.69
C PRO A 72 9.86 -1.68 -3.37
N ARG A 73 10.11 -2.46 -4.43
CA ARG A 73 10.63 -3.81 -4.30
C ARG A 73 12.15 -3.78 -4.39
N ASP A 74 12.81 -3.56 -3.26
CA ASP A 74 14.27 -3.59 -3.20
C ASP A 74 14.80 -5.02 -3.20
N ARG A 75 15.79 -5.27 -4.06
CA ARG A 75 16.54 -6.53 -4.06
C ARG A 75 17.59 -6.50 -2.95
N LYS A 76 17.63 -7.55 -2.12
CA LYS A 76 18.66 -7.72 -1.07
C LYS A 76 20.07 -7.81 -1.65
N TYR A 77 20.20 -8.28 -2.89
CA TYR A 77 21.47 -8.36 -3.62
C TYR A 77 21.28 -7.93 -5.08
N PRO A 78 22.27 -7.28 -5.72
CA PRO A 78 22.16 -6.81 -7.10
C PRO A 78 21.73 -7.88 -8.11
N LYS A 79 22.16 -9.13 -7.91
CA LYS A 79 21.83 -10.30 -8.76
C LYS A 79 20.82 -11.28 -8.13
N GLY A 80 20.30 -10.98 -6.94
CA GLY A 80 19.42 -11.88 -6.20
C GLY A 80 17.93 -11.60 -6.45
N LEU A 81 17.11 -12.65 -6.41
CA LEU A 81 15.65 -12.53 -6.44
C LEU A 81 15.05 -12.22 -5.06
N ARG A 82 15.84 -12.39 -3.99
CA ARG A 82 15.40 -12.22 -2.60
C ARG A 82 15.18 -10.72 -2.32
N PRO A 83 13.95 -10.29 -1.97
CA PRO A 83 13.72 -8.92 -1.53
C PRO A 83 14.41 -8.68 -0.19
N ASN A 84 14.90 -7.46 0.05
CA ASN A 84 15.27 -7.06 1.41
C ASN A 84 13.97 -6.87 2.20
N ARG A 85 13.86 -7.52 3.36
CA ARG A 85 12.68 -7.45 4.23
C ARG A 85 13.01 -7.02 5.67
N ALA A 86 14.24 -6.56 5.91
CA ALA A 86 14.55 -5.94 7.20
C ALA A 86 13.70 -4.67 7.32
N ALA A 87 12.94 -4.56 8.40
CA ALA A 87 12.03 -3.47 8.66
C ALA A 87 12.22 -2.98 10.10
N GLY A 88 12.14 -1.66 10.29
CA GLY A 88 12.44 -1.02 11.57
C GLY A 88 13.94 -0.77 11.78
N ALA A 89 14.27 0.22 12.62
CA ALA A 89 15.64 0.42 13.05
C ALA A 89 16.07 -0.74 13.97
N ALA A 90 17.18 -1.39 13.65
CA ALA A 90 17.90 -2.17 14.65
C ALA A 90 18.46 -1.18 15.68
N GLY A 91 17.72 -0.99 16.77
CA GLY A 91 18.22 -0.35 17.97
C GLY A 91 19.27 -1.23 18.65
#